data_AF-A0A412IUS2-F1
#
_entry.id   AF-A0A412IUS2-F1
#
_cell.length_a   1.000
_cell.length_b   1.000
_cell.length_c   1.000
_cell.angle_alpha   90.00
_cell.angle_beta   90.00
_cell.angle_gamma   90.00
#
_symmetry.space_group_name_H-M   'P 1'
#
loop_
_entity.id
_entity.type
_entity.pdbx_description
1 polymer ?
#
loop_
_entity_poly.entity_id
_entity_poly.type
_entity_poly.pdbx_seq_one_letter_code
_entity_poly.pdbx_strand_id
1 'polypeptide(L)'
;MRSNSYRFFQNRECEFFPCHEVQDEDSFNCLFCYCPLYLDDNCLGSPEYIITGRGQRIKDCSSCLVVHSPEMYDKVIAHLRRQDEIIRVDLRKMKRPLMDRLFQITHINDMDEDMRAEHRLLADQVVDKVMTGSVAETLNRVGEVSVCKGAALDCTETVSNPMEVSVLLQPFAGKCVHKGYLEFGNKKIECNVLEQIETAGVEKGYLYAFHAPDVDLESAGAVLEQYYMEAFQVACMDVIRVWIQGYLERKNSVYEKKYCSPSFGPGYYGMGMDAVPELLGLMDASQVGVSWNGERMSPKMSLVGTYLITGEDVFEVDSDCRDCIGQSGGCEFCIKH
;
A
#
# COMPACT_ATOMS: atom_id res chain seq x y z
N MET A 1 -8.46 -4.00 -42.55
CA MET A 1 -7.19 -4.73 -42.30
C MET A 1 -6.70 -4.33 -40.92
N ARG A 2 -6.74 -5.24 -39.94
CA ARG A 2 -6.10 -4.97 -38.65
C ARG A 2 -4.59 -4.95 -38.88
N SER A 3 -3.91 -3.89 -38.46
CA SER A 3 -2.46 -3.78 -38.55
C SER A 3 -1.79 -4.95 -37.84
N ASN A 4 -0.80 -5.59 -38.46
CA ASN A 4 0.06 -6.58 -37.80
C ASN A 4 0.61 -5.97 -36.51
N SER A 5 0.09 -6.43 -35.38
CA SER A 5 0.35 -5.86 -34.06
C SER A 5 0.82 -6.99 -33.15
N TYR A 6 1.91 -6.77 -32.42
CA TYR A 6 2.40 -7.70 -31.41
C TYR A 6 1.37 -7.93 -30.27
N ARG A 7 0.34 -7.09 -30.19
CA ARG A 7 -0.74 -7.16 -29.19
C ARG A 7 -1.84 -8.15 -29.57
N PHE A 8 -1.87 -8.65 -30.81
CA PHE A 8 -2.97 -9.46 -31.32
C PHE A 8 -2.47 -10.63 -32.15
N PHE A 9 -2.93 -11.83 -31.81
CA PHE A 9 -2.70 -13.04 -32.59
C PHE A 9 -3.99 -13.85 -32.59
N GLN A 10 -4.33 -14.49 -33.70
CA GLN A 10 -5.51 -15.36 -33.78
C GLN A 10 -5.17 -16.61 -34.58
N ASN A 11 -5.43 -17.78 -34.00
CA ASN A 11 -5.20 -19.06 -34.65
C ASN A 11 -6.53 -19.73 -35.00
N ARG A 12 -7.12 -19.37 -36.15
CA ARG A 12 -8.38 -19.98 -36.65
C ARG A 12 -8.24 -21.43 -37.06
N GLU A 13 -7.02 -21.91 -37.27
CA GLU A 13 -6.75 -23.30 -37.64
C GLU A 13 -6.63 -24.22 -36.41
N CYS A 14 -6.67 -23.66 -35.20
CA CYS A 14 -6.66 -24.44 -33.97
C CYS A 14 -7.96 -25.27 -33.86
N GLU A 15 -7.84 -26.56 -33.54
CA GLU A 15 -9.00 -27.45 -33.35
C GLU A 15 -9.92 -27.00 -32.21
N PHE A 16 -9.41 -26.19 -31.28
CA PHE A 16 -10.16 -25.63 -30.16
C PHE A 16 -10.73 -24.24 -30.45
N PHE A 17 -10.54 -23.64 -31.63
CA PHE A 17 -11.01 -22.27 -31.89
C PHE A 17 -12.53 -22.20 -32.21
N PRO A 18 -13.28 -21.27 -31.61
CA PRO A 18 -12.89 -20.44 -30.45
C PRO A 18 -12.89 -21.28 -29.16
N CYS A 19 -11.87 -21.11 -28.32
CA CYS A 19 -11.71 -21.93 -27.10
C CYS A 19 -12.82 -21.66 -26.07
N HIS A 20 -13.51 -20.52 -26.21
CA HIS A 20 -14.64 -20.08 -25.40
C HIS A 20 -15.75 -19.57 -26.32
N GLU A 21 -17.00 -19.70 -25.87
CA GLU A 21 -18.13 -19.14 -26.59
C GLU A 21 -18.08 -17.60 -26.53
N VAL A 22 -17.99 -16.95 -27.70
CA VAL A 22 -17.86 -15.50 -27.81
C VAL A 22 -18.80 -14.94 -28.87
N GLN A 23 -19.24 -13.69 -28.69
CA GLN A 23 -20.13 -13.02 -29.65
C GLN A 23 -19.43 -12.58 -30.93
N ASP A 24 -18.14 -12.23 -30.85
CA ASP A 24 -17.34 -11.76 -31.98
C ASP A 24 -16.00 -12.51 -32.04
N GLU A 25 -15.95 -13.56 -32.84
CA GLU A 25 -14.73 -14.32 -33.12
C GLU A 25 -13.65 -13.47 -33.80
N ASP A 26 -13.99 -12.43 -34.56
CA ASP A 26 -12.98 -11.61 -35.23
C ASP A 26 -12.13 -10.86 -34.20
N SER A 27 -12.72 -10.45 -33.07
CA SER A 27 -12.03 -9.82 -31.94
C SER A 27 -11.21 -10.77 -31.05
N PHE A 28 -11.40 -12.09 -31.18
CA PHE A 28 -10.83 -13.08 -30.26
C PHE A 28 -9.30 -13.20 -30.38
N ASN A 29 -8.60 -12.93 -29.28
CA ASN A 29 -7.13 -12.95 -29.22
C ASN A 29 -6.61 -14.27 -28.63
N CYS A 30 -5.83 -15.02 -29.40
CA CYS A 30 -5.17 -16.26 -29.00
C CYS A 30 -3.80 -16.04 -28.34
N LEU A 31 -3.32 -14.80 -28.21
CA LEU A 31 -1.96 -14.53 -27.72
C LEU A 31 -1.71 -15.10 -26.31
N PHE A 32 -2.74 -15.09 -25.46
CA PHE A 32 -2.72 -15.66 -24.12
C PHE A 32 -3.65 -16.87 -24.01
N CYS A 33 -3.63 -17.77 -25.01
CA CYS A 33 -4.41 -19.02 -25.01
C CYS A 33 -4.27 -19.81 -23.70
N TYR A 34 -3.09 -19.76 -23.07
CA TYR A 34 -2.95 -20.08 -21.65
C TYR A 34 -2.90 -18.77 -20.86
N CYS A 35 -3.84 -18.60 -19.94
CA CYS A 35 -3.93 -17.39 -19.13
C CYS A 35 -2.70 -17.27 -18.22
N PRO A 36 -1.84 -16.26 -18.41
CA PRO A 36 -0.67 -16.08 -17.56
C PRO A 36 -1.05 -15.66 -16.13
N LEU A 37 -2.31 -15.24 -15.91
CA LEU A 37 -2.86 -14.84 -14.60
C LEU A 37 -3.57 -15.98 -13.86
N TYR A 38 -3.48 -17.23 -14.35
CA TYR A 38 -4.22 -18.35 -13.75
C TYR A 38 -3.84 -18.56 -12.28
N LEU A 39 -2.54 -18.55 -11.96
CA LEU A 39 -2.03 -18.70 -10.59
C LEU A 39 -1.97 -17.39 -9.81
N ASP A 40 -2.39 -16.29 -10.42
CA ASP A 40 -2.39 -14.98 -9.78
C ASP A 40 -3.62 -14.83 -8.88
N ASP A 41 -3.39 -14.55 -7.60
CA ASP A 41 -4.45 -14.27 -6.62
C ASP A 41 -5.13 -12.92 -6.92
N ASN A 42 -4.42 -11.97 -7.53
CA ASN A 42 -4.91 -10.64 -7.92
C ASN A 42 -5.25 -10.55 -9.41
N CYS A 43 -5.70 -11.67 -9.97
CA CYS A 43 -6.06 -11.78 -11.39
C CYS A 43 -7.01 -10.66 -11.84
N LEU A 44 -6.64 -9.98 -12.93
CA LEU A 44 -7.48 -8.94 -13.57
C LEU A 44 -8.79 -9.48 -14.20
N GLY A 45 -8.92 -10.80 -14.28
CA GLY A 45 -10.09 -11.49 -14.81
C GLY A 45 -11.23 -11.57 -13.81
N SER A 46 -12.34 -12.17 -14.26
CA SER A 46 -13.49 -12.51 -13.42
C SER A 46 -13.64 -14.04 -13.35
N PRO A 47 -12.72 -14.76 -12.67
CA PRO A 47 -12.82 -16.21 -12.52
C PRO A 47 -13.99 -16.57 -11.59
N GLU A 48 -14.65 -17.67 -11.89
CA GLU A 48 -15.54 -18.33 -10.95
C GLU A 48 -14.71 -19.23 -10.01
N TYR A 49 -15.31 -19.68 -8.91
CA TYR A 49 -14.64 -20.52 -7.95
C TYR A 49 -15.50 -21.70 -7.53
N ILE A 50 -14.94 -22.89 -7.65
CA ILE A 50 -15.56 -24.14 -7.23
C ILE A 50 -15.00 -24.48 -5.85
N ILE A 51 -15.89 -24.64 -4.87
CA ILE A 51 -15.53 -25.11 -3.52
C ILE A 51 -15.71 -26.63 -3.49
N THR A 52 -14.62 -27.36 -3.24
CA THR A 52 -14.69 -28.82 -3.12
C THR A 52 -15.34 -29.23 -1.79
N GLY A 53 -15.79 -30.49 -1.68
CA GLY A 53 -16.29 -31.04 -0.41
C GLY A 53 -15.27 -31.06 0.74
N ARG A 54 -14.00 -30.72 0.48
CA ARG A 54 -12.93 -30.54 1.47
C ARG A 54 -12.63 -29.06 1.77
N GLY A 55 -13.44 -28.13 1.27
CA GLY A 55 -13.27 -26.68 1.47
C GLY A 55 -12.19 -26.03 0.61
N GLN A 56 -11.57 -26.76 -0.33
CA GLN A 56 -10.57 -26.17 -1.22
C GLN A 56 -11.23 -25.31 -2.29
N ARG A 57 -10.68 -24.12 -2.51
CA ARG A 57 -11.13 -23.18 -3.54
C ARG A 57 -10.35 -23.42 -4.83
N ILE A 58 -11.04 -23.89 -5.87
CA ILE A 58 -10.46 -24.11 -7.20
C ILE A 58 -10.93 -22.99 -8.11
N LYS A 59 -10.00 -22.34 -8.81
CA LYS A 59 -10.28 -21.26 -9.75
C LYS A 59 -10.77 -21.86 -11.06
N ASP A 60 -11.98 -21.47 -11.47
CA ASP A 60 -12.58 -21.84 -12.76
C ASP A 60 -12.59 -20.62 -13.68
N CYS A 61 -11.80 -20.69 -14.75
CA CYS A 61 -11.66 -19.62 -15.73
C CYS A 61 -12.45 -19.87 -17.02
N SER A 62 -13.24 -20.93 -17.11
CA SER A 62 -13.91 -21.34 -18.35
C SER A 62 -14.83 -20.27 -18.96
N SER A 63 -15.39 -19.38 -18.12
CA SER A 63 -16.25 -18.27 -18.54
C SER A 63 -15.51 -16.92 -18.67
N CYS A 64 -14.20 -16.88 -18.45
CA CYS A 64 -13.42 -15.64 -18.40
C CYS A 64 -12.77 -15.31 -19.75
N LEU A 65 -13.06 -14.13 -20.29
CA LEU A 65 -12.56 -13.68 -21.60
C LEU A 65 -11.49 -12.57 -21.52
N VAL A 66 -11.05 -12.19 -20.31
CA VAL A 66 -10.18 -11.02 -20.12
C VAL A 66 -8.91 -11.08 -20.97
N VAL A 67 -8.26 -12.24 -21.07
CA VAL A 67 -7.01 -12.37 -21.83
C VAL A 67 -7.22 -12.52 -23.34
N HIS A 68 -8.47 -12.67 -23.77
CA HIS A 68 -8.88 -12.80 -25.16
C HIS A 68 -9.32 -11.48 -25.80
N SER A 69 -9.42 -10.40 -25.02
CA SER A 69 -9.64 -9.04 -25.54
C SER A 69 -8.30 -8.41 -25.95
N PRO A 70 -8.17 -7.87 -27.18
CA PRO A 70 -6.97 -7.16 -27.63
C PRO A 70 -6.61 -5.96 -26.74
N GLU A 71 -7.62 -5.28 -26.20
CA GLU A 71 -7.50 -4.10 -25.33
C GLU A 71 -6.86 -4.44 -23.98
N MET A 72 -6.92 -5.71 -23.56
CA MET A 72 -6.36 -6.17 -22.29
C MET A 72 -4.86 -6.49 -22.37
N TYR A 73 -4.26 -6.53 -23.57
CA TYR A 73 -2.84 -6.86 -23.72
C TYR A 73 -1.93 -5.98 -22.85
N ASP A 74 -2.02 -4.66 -22.98
CA ASP A 74 -1.14 -3.74 -22.25
C ASP A 74 -1.37 -3.85 -20.74
N LYS A 75 -2.61 -4.10 -20.30
CA LYS A 75 -2.96 -4.29 -18.87
C LYS A 75 -2.40 -5.60 -18.31
N VAL A 76 -2.52 -6.71 -19.04
CA VAL A 76 -1.97 -8.02 -18.64
C VAL A 76 -0.44 -7.95 -18.57
N ILE A 77 0.21 -7.37 -19.57
CA ILE A 77 1.67 -7.19 -19.57
C ILE A 77 2.12 -6.26 -18.43
N ALA A 78 1.39 -5.18 -18.17
CA ALA A 78 1.70 -4.30 -17.04
C ALA A 78 1.59 -5.03 -15.71
N HIS A 79 0.54 -5.84 -15.52
CA HIS A 79 0.34 -6.65 -14.31
C HIS A 79 1.45 -7.67 -14.10
N LEU A 80 1.81 -8.43 -15.15
CA LEU A 80 2.91 -9.41 -15.08
C LEU A 80 4.29 -8.81 -14.84
N ARG A 81 4.46 -7.51 -15.15
CA ARG A 81 5.71 -6.78 -14.90
C ARG A 81 5.79 -6.18 -13.50
N ARG A 82 4.69 -6.17 -12.74
CA ARG A 82 4.70 -5.67 -11.37
C ARG A 82 5.68 -6.49 -10.54
N GLN A 83 6.46 -5.77 -9.73
CA GLN A 83 7.39 -6.35 -8.76
C GLN A 83 6.95 -5.92 -7.37
N ASP A 84 5.64 -6.07 -7.15
CA ASP A 84 5.01 -5.70 -5.89
C ASP A 84 5.61 -6.56 -4.78
N GLU A 85 5.95 -5.90 -3.69
CA GLU A 85 6.49 -6.52 -2.50
C GLU A 85 5.63 -6.13 -1.32
N ILE A 86 5.11 -7.13 -0.60
CA ILE A 86 4.41 -6.91 0.66
C ILE A 86 5.38 -7.20 1.79
N ILE A 87 5.72 -6.17 2.56
CA ILE A 87 6.52 -6.32 3.77
C ILE A 87 5.61 -6.22 4.99
N ARG A 88 5.92 -7.03 6.01
CA ARG A 88 5.14 -7.12 7.26
C ARG A 88 5.94 -6.49 8.39
N VAL A 89 5.36 -5.48 9.02
CA VAL A 89 6.01 -4.68 10.07
C VAL A 89 5.34 -4.96 11.41
N ASP A 90 6.07 -5.57 12.34
CA ASP A 90 5.59 -5.85 13.70
C ASP A 90 5.78 -4.63 14.61
N LEU A 91 4.69 -3.91 14.88
CA LEU A 91 4.69 -2.70 15.69
C LEU A 91 5.17 -2.92 17.13
N ARG A 92 5.05 -4.15 17.66
CA ARG A 92 5.52 -4.47 19.02
C ARG A 92 7.02 -4.28 19.16
N LYS A 93 7.78 -4.44 18.07
CA LYS A 93 9.23 -4.20 18.02
C LYS A 93 9.59 -2.71 18.02
N MET A 94 8.59 -1.83 17.92
CA MET A 94 8.76 -0.38 17.77
C MET A 94 8.01 0.41 18.86
N LYS A 95 7.66 -0.21 20.01
CA LYS A 95 6.96 0.48 21.11
C LYS A 95 7.61 1.80 21.50
N ARG A 96 8.94 1.84 21.64
CA ARG A 96 9.65 3.07 22.03
C ARG A 96 9.53 4.19 20.97
N PRO A 97 9.90 3.98 19.68
CA PRO A 97 9.64 4.98 18.64
C PRO A 97 8.19 5.45 18.55
N LEU A 98 7.23 4.54 18.76
CA LEU A 98 5.80 4.87 18.75
C LEU A 98 5.43 5.81 19.92
N MET A 99 5.88 5.49 21.13
CA MET A 99 5.65 6.35 22.30
C MET A 99 6.32 7.72 22.14
N ASP A 100 7.57 7.73 21.66
CA ASP A 100 8.31 8.98 21.42
C ASP A 100 7.56 9.86 20.42
N ARG A 101 7.06 9.27 19.31
CA ARG A 101 6.28 10.01 18.32
C ARG A 101 4.90 10.44 18.84
N LEU A 102 4.22 9.57 19.58
CA LEU A 102 2.94 9.88 20.23
C LEU A 102 3.06 11.11 21.13
N PHE A 103 4.11 11.20 21.94
CA PHE A 103 4.34 12.33 22.83
C PHE A 103 4.66 13.63 22.09
N GLN A 104 5.30 13.54 20.92
CA GLN A 104 5.53 14.71 20.05
C GLN A 104 4.22 15.25 19.49
N ILE A 105 3.40 14.41 18.86
CA ILE A 105 2.17 14.85 18.18
C ILE A 105 1.06 15.29 19.14
N THR A 106 1.11 14.83 20.39
CA THR A 106 0.12 15.18 21.43
C THR A 106 0.58 16.33 22.32
N HIS A 107 1.79 16.86 22.11
CA HIS A 107 2.36 17.96 22.90
C HIS A 107 2.34 17.71 24.42
N ILE A 108 2.37 16.44 24.86
CA ILE A 108 2.34 16.09 26.30
C ILE A 108 3.51 16.74 27.05
N ASN A 109 4.66 16.89 26.40
CA ASN A 109 5.84 17.49 27.02
C ASN A 109 5.67 18.99 27.31
N ASP A 110 4.75 19.67 26.63
CA ASP A 110 4.48 21.10 26.79
C ASP A 110 3.48 21.39 27.93
N MET A 111 2.85 20.34 28.49
CA MET A 111 1.90 20.43 29.61
C MET A 111 2.61 20.69 30.95
N ASP A 112 1.86 21.17 31.95
CA ASP A 112 2.33 21.23 33.33
C ASP A 112 2.60 19.83 33.91
N GLU A 113 3.31 19.76 35.05
CA GLU A 113 3.85 18.51 35.59
C GLU A 113 2.76 17.48 35.95
N ASP A 114 1.68 17.93 36.59
CA ASP A 114 0.58 17.07 37.03
C ASP A 114 -0.21 16.54 35.83
N MET A 115 -0.58 17.42 34.89
CA MET A 115 -1.29 17.04 33.67
C MET A 115 -0.44 16.13 32.79
N ARG A 116 0.86 16.42 32.66
CA ARG A 116 1.81 15.58 31.91
C ARG A 116 1.88 14.17 32.48
N ALA A 117 1.91 14.02 33.81
CA ALA A 117 1.97 12.71 34.45
C ALA A 117 0.71 11.87 34.16
N GLU A 118 -0.47 12.49 34.27
CA GLU A 118 -1.75 11.85 33.97
C GLU A 118 -1.85 11.43 32.50
N HIS A 119 -1.55 12.35 31.59
CA HIS A 119 -1.60 12.11 30.15
C HIS A 119 -0.59 11.03 29.70
N ARG A 120 0.60 10.97 30.30
CA ARG A 120 1.57 9.89 30.02
C ARG A 120 1.06 8.52 30.48
N LEU A 121 0.43 8.46 31.66
CA LEU A 121 -0.13 7.21 32.17
C LEU A 121 -1.25 6.71 31.25
N LEU A 122 -2.15 7.60 30.83
CA LEU A 122 -3.23 7.25 29.91
C LEU A 122 -2.69 6.82 28.54
N ALA A 123 -1.72 7.53 27.98
CA ALA A 123 -1.10 7.17 26.71
C ALA A 123 -0.45 5.78 26.77
N ASP A 124 0.29 5.45 27.83
CA ASP A 124 0.90 4.11 27.99
C ASP A 124 -0.18 3.02 28.15
N GLN A 125 -1.24 3.29 28.93
CA GLN A 125 -2.39 2.37 29.05
C GLN A 125 -3.08 2.11 27.71
N VAL A 126 -3.33 3.16 26.91
CA VAL A 126 -3.92 3.03 25.58
C VAL A 126 -3.02 2.21 24.66
N VAL A 127 -1.72 2.53 24.62
CA VAL A 127 -0.78 1.78 23.76
C VAL A 127 -0.68 0.33 24.19
N ASP A 128 -0.60 0.04 25.49
CA ASP A 128 -0.60 -1.34 25.98
C ASP A 128 -1.91 -2.06 25.70
N LYS A 129 -3.06 -1.40 25.91
CA LYS A 129 -4.39 -1.95 25.58
C LYS A 129 -4.49 -2.28 24.10
N VAL A 130 -4.04 -1.41 23.20
CA VAL A 130 -4.08 -1.66 21.74
C VAL A 130 -3.11 -2.77 21.35
N MET A 131 -1.88 -2.76 21.89
CA MET A 131 -0.86 -3.76 21.56
C MET A 131 -1.14 -5.15 22.13
N THR A 132 -1.89 -5.26 23.24
CA THR A 132 -2.21 -6.52 23.92
C THR A 132 -3.65 -7.00 23.71
N GLY A 133 -4.60 -6.08 23.61
CA GLY A 133 -6.05 -6.34 23.57
C GLY A 133 -6.49 -7.17 22.37
N SER A 134 -5.78 -7.06 21.26
CA SER A 134 -6.14 -7.86 20.09
C SER A 134 -5.66 -9.33 20.16
N VAL A 135 -4.95 -9.73 21.21
CA VAL A 135 -4.75 -11.16 21.54
C VAL A 135 -6.01 -11.75 22.21
N ALA A 136 -6.78 -10.96 22.97
CA ALA A 136 -7.95 -11.42 23.72
C ALA A 136 -9.21 -11.57 22.84
N GLU A 137 -9.41 -10.69 21.86
CA GLU A 137 -10.54 -10.78 20.92
C GLU A 137 -10.42 -11.97 19.96
N THR A 138 -9.19 -12.38 19.64
CA THR A 138 -8.93 -13.56 18.81
C THR A 138 -9.34 -14.86 19.52
N LEU A 139 -9.25 -14.91 20.85
CA LEU A 139 -9.72 -16.07 21.64
C LEU A 139 -11.25 -16.11 21.76
N ASN A 140 -11.93 -14.96 21.77
CA ASN A 140 -13.38 -14.90 21.90
C ASN A 140 -14.13 -15.16 20.58
N ARG A 141 -13.53 -14.89 19.41
CA ARG A 141 -14.15 -15.23 18.10
C ARG A 141 -14.10 -16.73 17.76
N VAL A 142 -13.23 -17.51 18.40
CA VAL A 142 -13.19 -18.98 18.24
C VAL A 142 -14.31 -19.67 19.05
N GLY A 143 -15.01 -18.93 19.92
CA GLY A 143 -16.07 -19.46 20.80
C GLY A 143 -17.42 -19.76 20.15
N GLU A 144 -17.67 -19.35 18.90
CA GLU A 144 -18.96 -19.55 18.20
C GLU A 144 -18.86 -20.48 16.98
N VAL A 145 -17.92 -21.43 16.96
CA VAL A 145 -17.99 -22.55 16.02
C VAL A 145 -18.68 -23.74 16.69
N SER A 146 -19.91 -23.98 16.24
CA SER A 146 -20.70 -25.16 16.57
C SER A 146 -19.83 -26.42 16.49
N VAL A 147 -19.86 -27.23 17.56
CA VAL A 147 -19.12 -28.47 17.73
C VAL A 147 -19.48 -29.47 16.61
N CYS A 148 -18.67 -29.50 15.55
CA CYS A 148 -18.58 -30.64 14.65
C CYS A 148 -17.38 -31.48 15.10
N LYS A 149 -17.67 -32.56 15.83
CA LYS A 149 -16.68 -33.57 16.23
C LYS A 149 -16.08 -34.23 14.98
N GLY A 150 -14.76 -34.11 14.83
CA GLY A 150 -13.91 -35.12 14.20
C GLY A 150 -13.48 -34.83 12.77
N ALA A 151 -12.32 -34.21 12.63
CA ALA A 151 -11.21 -34.61 11.76
C ALA A 151 -10.14 -33.51 11.86
N ALA A 152 -8.88 -33.90 11.99
CA ALA A 152 -7.75 -32.98 12.02
C ALA A 152 -7.76 -32.11 10.75
N LEU A 153 -8.18 -30.84 10.91
CA LEU A 153 -8.03 -29.82 9.89
C LEU A 153 -6.70 -29.12 10.13
N ASP A 154 -5.81 -29.26 9.16
CA ASP A 154 -4.70 -28.35 8.90
C ASP A 154 -5.29 -27.01 8.43
N CYS A 155 -5.84 -26.25 9.39
CA CYS A 155 -6.19 -24.85 9.21
C CYS A 155 -4.96 -24.03 9.59
N THR A 156 -4.11 -23.71 8.62
CA THR A 156 -3.29 -22.51 8.72
C THR A 156 -4.15 -21.27 8.48
N GLU A 157 -5.19 -21.09 9.30
CA GLU A 157 -5.68 -19.75 9.58
C GLU A 157 -4.54 -19.06 10.31
N THR A 158 -3.71 -18.34 9.56
CA THR A 158 -2.73 -17.44 10.17
C THR A 158 -3.52 -16.47 11.01
N VAL A 159 -3.52 -16.70 12.32
CA VAL A 159 -3.99 -15.73 13.33
C VAL A 159 -3.41 -14.39 12.91
N SER A 160 -4.26 -13.51 12.39
CA SER A 160 -3.84 -12.19 11.91
C SER A 160 -3.23 -11.49 13.11
N ASN A 161 -1.91 -11.35 13.11
CA ASN A 161 -1.23 -10.62 14.16
C ASN A 161 -1.70 -9.17 14.05
N PRO A 162 -2.49 -8.67 14.99
CA PRO A 162 -3.17 -7.39 14.86
C PRO A 162 -2.23 -6.19 14.84
N MET A 163 -1.02 -6.40 15.38
CA MET A 163 0.06 -5.42 15.40
C MET A 163 1.03 -5.60 14.24
N GLU A 164 0.73 -6.47 13.27
CA GLU A 164 1.46 -6.59 12.02
C GLU A 164 0.81 -5.72 10.95
N VAL A 165 1.52 -4.68 10.53
CA VAL A 165 1.09 -3.83 9.42
C VAL A 165 1.68 -4.34 8.11
N SER A 166 0.82 -4.61 7.14
CA SER A 166 1.24 -4.97 5.78
C SER A 166 1.47 -3.70 4.96
N VAL A 167 2.65 -3.57 4.38
CA VAL A 167 3.04 -2.45 3.53
C VAL A 167 3.28 -2.96 2.13
N LEU A 168 2.56 -2.41 1.17
CA LEU A 168 2.78 -2.65 -0.25
C LEU A 168 3.88 -1.71 -0.74
N LEU A 169 4.88 -2.25 -1.42
CA LEU A 169 5.92 -1.52 -2.12
C LEU A 169 5.90 -1.90 -3.60
N GLN A 170 5.84 -0.91 -4.49
CA GLN A 170 5.92 -1.13 -5.93
C GLN A 170 7.05 -0.29 -6.52
N PRO A 171 8.15 -0.92 -7.02
CA PRO A 171 9.24 -0.19 -7.61
C PRO A 171 8.84 0.44 -8.96
N PHE A 172 9.42 1.58 -9.27
CA PHE A 172 9.33 2.23 -10.58
C PHE A 172 10.69 2.78 -11.02
N ALA A 173 10.84 2.98 -12.32
CA ALA A 173 12.10 3.40 -12.91
C ALA A 173 12.40 4.89 -12.64
N GLY A 174 13.67 5.25 -12.41
CA GLY A 174 14.06 6.65 -12.17
C GLY A 174 13.64 7.63 -13.26
N LYS A 175 13.51 7.16 -14.51
CA LYS A 175 12.99 7.97 -15.64
C LYS A 175 11.56 8.48 -15.47
N CYS A 176 10.82 8.00 -14.48
CA CYS A 176 9.49 8.51 -14.12
C CYS A 176 9.57 9.77 -13.24
N VAL A 177 10.76 10.17 -12.80
CA VAL A 177 10.98 11.33 -11.93
C VAL A 177 11.44 12.51 -12.76
N HIS A 178 10.69 13.60 -12.70
CA HIS A 178 10.97 14.84 -13.41
C HIS A 178 10.95 16.01 -12.43
N LYS A 179 11.52 17.14 -12.84
CA LYS A 179 11.43 18.39 -12.12
C LYS A 179 9.95 18.76 -11.91
N GLY A 180 9.54 18.86 -10.65
CA GLY A 180 8.18 19.22 -10.22
C GLY A 180 7.10 18.13 -10.36
N TYR A 181 7.38 16.95 -10.92
CA TYR A 181 6.34 15.92 -11.11
C TYR A 181 6.86 14.49 -11.29
N LEU A 182 5.97 13.53 -11.08
CA LEU A 182 6.15 12.12 -11.46
C LEU A 182 5.30 11.78 -12.69
N GLU A 183 5.85 10.99 -13.61
CA GLU A 183 5.16 10.57 -14.83
C GLU A 183 5.03 9.05 -14.93
N PHE A 184 3.78 8.59 -15.00
CA PHE A 184 3.44 7.17 -15.13
C PHE A 184 2.52 6.97 -16.33
N GLY A 185 3.12 6.60 -17.47
CA GLY A 185 2.37 6.45 -18.71
C GLY A 185 1.83 7.79 -19.19
N ASN A 186 0.51 7.97 -19.16
CA ASN A 186 -0.16 9.22 -19.51
C ASN A 186 -0.58 10.05 -18.28
N LYS A 187 -0.24 9.61 -17.06
CA LYS A 187 -0.55 10.30 -15.82
C LYS A 187 0.64 11.14 -15.37
N LYS A 188 0.35 12.37 -14.96
CA LYS A 188 1.32 13.31 -14.42
C LYS A 188 0.86 13.72 -13.03
N ILE A 189 1.68 13.42 -12.03
CA ILE A 189 1.38 13.69 -10.61
C ILE A 189 2.32 14.80 -10.14
N GLU A 190 1.77 15.95 -9.78
CA GLU A 190 2.55 17.10 -9.31
C GLU A 190 3.19 16.82 -7.94
N CYS A 191 4.45 17.25 -7.78
CA CYS A 191 5.23 17.11 -6.57
C CYS A 191 6.35 18.17 -6.55
N ASN A 192 6.04 19.35 -6.00
CA ASN A 192 6.91 20.53 -6.11
C ASN A 192 8.31 20.34 -5.51
N VAL A 193 8.47 19.48 -4.48
CA VAL A 193 9.80 19.19 -3.91
C VAL A 193 10.78 18.66 -4.96
N LEU A 194 10.29 17.99 -6.02
CA LEU A 194 11.15 17.45 -7.07
C LEU A 194 11.87 18.53 -7.89
N GLU A 195 11.41 19.79 -7.86
CA GLU A 195 12.16 20.92 -8.45
C GLU A 195 13.54 21.09 -7.79
N GLN A 196 13.63 20.79 -6.50
CA GLN A 196 14.83 20.98 -5.68
C GLN A 196 15.75 19.75 -5.68
N ILE A 197 15.31 18.62 -6.24
CA ILE A 197 16.07 17.36 -6.26
C ILE A 197 16.75 17.19 -7.62
N GLU A 198 18.02 16.75 -7.64
CA GLU A 198 18.70 16.40 -8.88
C GLU A 198 18.14 15.08 -9.44
N THR A 199 17.14 15.19 -10.32
CA THR A 199 16.38 14.04 -10.84
C THR A 199 17.22 13.11 -11.71
N ALA A 200 18.30 13.59 -12.32
CA ALA A 200 19.21 12.74 -13.10
C ALA A 200 19.95 11.70 -12.25
N GLY A 201 20.11 11.97 -10.94
CA GLY A 201 20.74 11.06 -9.98
C GLY A 201 19.80 9.97 -9.40
N VAL A 202 18.51 9.99 -9.76
CA VAL A 202 17.53 9.02 -9.26
C VAL A 202 17.63 7.72 -10.05
N GLU A 203 17.97 6.64 -9.36
CA GLU A 203 18.12 5.31 -9.97
C GLU A 203 16.76 4.62 -10.12
N LYS A 204 15.93 4.72 -9.07
CA LYS A 204 14.58 4.16 -9.01
C LYS A 204 13.77 4.85 -7.93
N GLY A 205 12.47 4.64 -7.94
CA GLY A 205 11.61 4.96 -6.82
C GLY A 205 10.73 3.80 -6.42
N TYR A 206 10.01 3.98 -5.33
CA TYR A 206 9.02 3.06 -4.82
C TYR A 206 7.74 3.82 -4.58
N LEU A 207 6.61 3.32 -5.09
CA LEU A 207 5.30 3.67 -4.55
C LEU A 207 5.06 2.81 -3.32
N TYR A 208 4.36 3.34 -2.33
CA TYR A 208 3.95 2.56 -1.17
C TYR A 208 2.51 2.84 -0.77
N ALA A 209 1.86 1.84 -0.16
CA ALA A 209 0.57 1.98 0.49
C ALA A 209 0.48 1.09 1.72
N PHE A 210 -0.14 1.58 2.80
CA PHE A 210 -0.48 0.81 4.00
C PHE A 210 -1.50 1.54 4.86
N HIS A 211 -2.09 0.86 5.85
CA HIS A 211 -2.92 1.47 6.87
C HIS A 211 -2.41 1.18 8.29
N ALA A 212 -2.70 2.07 9.23
CA ALA A 212 -2.49 1.81 10.65
C ALA A 212 -3.35 0.62 11.11
N PRO A 213 -3.01 -0.06 12.21
CA PRO A 213 -3.88 -1.08 12.78
C PRO A 213 -5.31 -0.57 12.98
N ASP A 214 -6.28 -1.44 12.75
CA ASP A 214 -7.66 -1.12 13.08
C ASP A 214 -7.81 -1.08 14.60
N VAL A 215 -8.41 -0.02 15.11
CA VAL A 215 -8.55 0.21 16.54
C VAL A 215 -10.01 0.50 16.80
N ASP A 216 -10.62 -0.29 17.70
CA ASP A 216 -12.02 -0.10 18.09
C ASP A 216 -12.18 1.16 18.95
N LEU A 217 -12.39 2.30 18.29
CA LEU A 217 -12.64 3.58 18.92
C LEU A 217 -13.93 3.61 19.74
N GLU A 218 -14.90 2.72 19.47
CA GLU A 218 -16.16 2.64 20.21
C GLU A 218 -15.95 2.01 21.60
N SER A 219 -14.88 1.22 21.76
CA SER A 219 -14.48 0.66 23.06
C SER A 219 -13.87 1.68 24.03
N ALA A 220 -13.67 2.94 23.59
CA ALA A 220 -13.11 3.99 24.42
C ALA A 220 -14.10 4.39 25.53
N GLY A 221 -13.64 4.38 26.78
CA GLY A 221 -14.45 4.79 27.93
C GLY A 221 -14.58 6.31 28.08
N ALA A 222 -13.74 7.08 27.37
CA ALA A 222 -13.73 8.54 27.40
C ALA A 222 -13.20 9.16 26.09
N VAL A 223 -13.59 10.42 25.84
CA VAL A 223 -13.11 11.20 24.69
C VAL A 223 -11.58 11.32 24.65
N LEU A 224 -10.95 11.45 25.82
CA LEU A 224 -9.50 11.53 25.91
C LEU A 224 -8.81 10.21 25.53
N GLU A 225 -9.42 9.06 25.88
CA GLU A 225 -8.93 7.74 25.46
C GLU A 225 -9.01 7.61 23.93
N GLN A 226 -10.14 7.99 23.35
CA GLN A 226 -10.33 8.00 21.89
C GLN A 226 -9.30 8.88 21.18
N TYR A 227 -9.01 10.07 21.72
CA TYR A 227 -7.96 10.96 21.21
C TYR A 227 -6.59 10.27 21.17
N TYR A 228 -6.21 9.56 22.25
CA TYR A 228 -4.94 8.82 22.29
C TYR A 228 -4.92 7.61 21.36
N MET A 229 -6.05 6.96 21.12
CA MET A 229 -6.18 5.86 20.16
C MET A 229 -5.98 6.35 18.73
N GLU A 230 -6.58 7.48 18.35
CA GLU A 230 -6.37 8.10 17.03
C GLU A 230 -4.92 8.61 16.88
N ALA A 231 -4.38 9.27 17.91
CA ALA A 231 -3.00 9.73 17.91
C ALA A 231 -2.01 8.56 17.79
N PHE A 232 -2.30 7.41 18.41
CA PHE A 232 -1.51 6.20 18.24
C PHE A 232 -1.50 5.72 16.78
N GLN A 233 -2.64 5.70 16.09
CA GLN A 233 -2.69 5.34 14.67
C GLN A 233 -1.85 6.28 13.79
N VAL A 234 -1.88 7.59 14.08
CA VAL A 234 -1.01 8.58 13.42
C VAL A 234 0.47 8.30 13.71
N ALA A 235 0.83 8.04 14.96
CA ALA A 235 2.21 7.69 15.34
C ALA A 235 2.69 6.40 14.65
N CYS A 236 1.82 5.38 14.49
CA CYS A 236 2.14 4.17 13.72
C CYS A 236 2.52 4.49 12.28
N MET A 237 1.72 5.30 11.61
CA MET A 237 1.96 5.71 10.24
C MET A 237 3.29 6.47 10.08
N ASP A 238 3.58 7.39 10.98
CA ASP A 238 4.83 8.15 10.99
C ASP A 238 6.06 7.25 11.21
N VAL A 239 6.01 6.38 12.21
CA VAL A 239 7.11 5.47 12.54
C VAL A 239 7.35 4.46 11.42
N ILE A 240 6.29 3.91 10.83
CA ILE A 240 6.41 2.97 9.72
C ILE A 240 7.05 3.66 8.50
N ARG A 241 6.68 4.91 8.18
CA ARG A 241 7.31 5.65 7.07
C ARG A 241 8.84 5.78 7.26
N VAL A 242 9.30 6.09 8.46
CA VAL A 242 10.74 6.18 8.75
C VAL A 242 11.39 4.78 8.69
N TRP A 243 10.70 3.75 9.17
CA TRP A 243 11.19 2.38 9.10
C TRP A 243 11.33 1.88 7.66
N ILE A 244 10.35 2.17 6.78
CA ILE A 244 10.38 1.85 5.35
C ILE A 244 11.57 2.53 4.68
N GLN A 245 11.82 3.81 4.96
CA GLN A 245 12.96 4.54 4.42
C GLN A 245 14.28 3.80 4.69
N GLY A 246 14.53 3.45 5.96
CA GLY A 246 15.73 2.71 6.36
C GLY A 246 15.78 1.30 5.78
N TYR A 247 14.63 0.63 5.62
CA TYR A 247 14.54 -0.67 4.94
C TYR A 247 14.97 -0.57 3.47
N LEU A 248 14.39 0.38 2.73
CA LEU A 248 14.68 0.59 1.31
C LEU A 248 16.13 1.02 1.07
N GLU A 249 16.68 1.86 1.95
CA GLU A 249 18.09 2.26 1.91
C GLU A 249 19.01 1.03 2.04
N ARG A 250 18.80 0.20 3.07
CA ARG A 250 19.60 -1.03 3.26
C ARG A 250 19.44 -2.00 2.10
N LYS A 251 18.20 -2.17 1.60
CA LYS A 251 17.88 -3.06 0.49
C LYS A 251 18.61 -2.68 -0.79
N ASN A 252 18.76 -1.38 -1.06
CA ASN A 252 19.43 -0.90 -2.27
C ASN A 252 20.94 -0.69 -2.07
N SER A 253 21.43 -0.74 -0.82
CA SER A 253 22.84 -0.53 -0.49
C SER A 253 23.70 -1.80 -0.40
N VAL A 254 23.28 -2.91 -1.04
CA VAL A 254 23.96 -4.22 -0.91
C VAL A 254 25.38 -4.20 -1.46
N TYR A 255 25.58 -3.55 -2.61
CA TYR A 255 26.88 -3.52 -3.31
C TYR A 255 27.57 -2.16 -3.21
N GLU A 256 26.79 -1.10 -3.26
CA GLU A 256 27.24 0.29 -3.21
C GLU A 256 26.29 1.06 -2.31
N LYS A 257 26.79 1.98 -1.49
CA LYS A 257 25.94 2.80 -0.63
C LYS A 257 24.96 3.60 -1.50
N LYS A 258 23.67 3.48 -1.18
CA LYS A 258 22.59 4.29 -1.74
C LYS A 258 21.92 5.08 -0.62
N TYR A 259 21.18 6.10 -0.99
CA TYR A 259 20.41 6.93 -0.08
C TYR A 259 18.93 6.80 -0.42
N CYS A 260 18.08 6.79 0.61
CA CYS A 260 16.64 6.78 0.45
C CYS A 260 16.05 8.11 0.90
N SER A 261 15.25 8.73 0.04
CA SER A 261 14.57 9.98 0.36
C SER A 261 13.65 9.84 1.58
N PRO A 262 13.24 10.96 2.21
CA PRO A 262 12.02 10.98 2.98
C PRO A 262 10.83 10.50 2.14
N SER A 263 9.76 10.11 2.82
CA SER A 263 8.48 9.84 2.14
C SER A 263 7.97 11.13 1.50
N PHE A 264 7.52 11.06 0.25
CA PHE A 264 6.75 12.10 -0.43
C PHE A 264 5.33 11.60 -0.67
N GLY A 265 4.30 12.42 -0.52
CA GLY A 265 2.94 11.94 -0.69
C GLY A 265 1.88 13.02 -0.64
N PRO A 266 0.62 12.68 -0.96
CA PRO A 266 -0.47 13.64 -1.00
C PRO A 266 -0.68 14.35 0.35
N GLY A 267 -0.82 15.67 0.30
CA GLY A 267 -1.02 16.53 1.49
C GLY A 267 0.27 17.14 2.05
N TYR A 268 1.43 16.85 1.46
CA TYR A 268 2.72 17.41 1.85
C TYR A 268 3.69 17.42 0.64
N TYR A 269 4.82 18.15 0.75
CA TYR A 269 5.80 18.33 -0.33
C TYR A 269 5.24 18.87 -1.66
N GLY A 270 4.08 19.53 -1.62
CA GLY A 270 3.41 20.09 -2.80
C GLY A 270 2.72 19.05 -3.69
N MET A 271 2.44 17.85 -3.17
CA MET A 271 1.58 16.88 -3.85
C MET A 271 0.13 17.04 -3.39
N GLY A 272 -0.76 17.33 -4.33
CA GLY A 272 -2.19 17.54 -4.05
C GLY A 272 -2.92 16.27 -3.60
N MET A 273 -4.04 16.43 -2.87
CA MET A 273 -4.86 15.29 -2.42
C MET A 273 -5.55 14.55 -3.57
N ASP A 274 -5.71 15.20 -4.72
CA ASP A 274 -6.18 14.61 -5.98
C ASP A 274 -5.23 13.54 -6.53
N ALA A 275 -3.96 13.52 -6.10
CA ALA A 275 -3.01 12.47 -6.46
C ALA A 275 -3.30 11.11 -5.79
N VAL A 276 -4.08 11.06 -4.70
CA VAL A 276 -4.38 9.82 -3.96
C VAL A 276 -5.00 8.74 -4.86
N PRO A 277 -6.14 8.97 -5.54
CA PRO A 277 -6.72 7.95 -6.42
C PRO A 277 -5.80 7.60 -7.60
N GLU A 278 -4.95 8.53 -8.05
CA GLU A 278 -4.00 8.25 -9.11
C GLU A 278 -2.91 7.26 -8.69
N LEU A 279 -2.28 7.52 -7.53
CA LEU A 279 -1.25 6.66 -6.93
C LEU A 279 -1.81 5.28 -6.58
N LEU A 280 -2.98 5.23 -5.93
CA LEU A 280 -3.64 3.96 -5.63
C LEU A 280 -3.99 3.20 -6.90
N GLY A 281 -4.40 3.88 -7.98
CA GLY A 281 -4.68 3.24 -9.27
C GLY A 281 -3.45 2.76 -10.04
N LEU A 282 -2.24 3.16 -9.64
CA LEU A 282 -0.98 2.61 -10.17
C LEU A 282 -0.57 1.31 -9.48
N MET A 283 -1.14 1.06 -8.29
CA MET A 283 -0.84 -0.08 -7.43
C MET A 283 -2.06 -0.98 -7.28
N ASP A 284 -1.88 -2.18 -6.73
CA ASP A 284 -2.98 -2.98 -6.22
C ASP A 284 -2.99 -2.94 -4.69
N ALA A 285 -3.35 -1.77 -4.17
CA ALA A 285 -3.33 -1.47 -2.73
C ALA A 285 -4.37 -2.28 -1.93
N SER A 286 -5.36 -2.90 -2.59
CA SER A 286 -6.30 -3.82 -1.96
C SER A 286 -5.62 -5.02 -1.31
N GLN A 287 -4.45 -5.43 -1.82
CA GLN A 287 -3.64 -6.49 -1.22
C GLN A 287 -3.23 -6.22 0.24
N VAL A 288 -3.16 -4.95 0.61
CA VAL A 288 -2.83 -4.50 1.98
C VAL A 288 -4.02 -3.79 2.63
N GLY A 289 -5.25 -4.06 2.17
CA GLY A 289 -6.47 -3.55 2.76
C GLY A 289 -6.75 -2.07 2.48
N VAL A 290 -5.99 -1.40 1.61
CA VAL A 290 -6.17 0.03 1.31
C VAL A 290 -6.96 0.21 0.02
N SER A 291 -7.99 1.04 0.06
CA SER A 291 -8.85 1.35 -1.08
C SER A 291 -9.28 2.82 -1.10
N TRP A 292 -9.80 3.28 -2.24
CA TRP A 292 -10.41 4.61 -2.40
C TRP A 292 -11.91 4.47 -2.58
N ASN A 293 -12.71 5.16 -1.76
CA ASN A 293 -14.17 5.07 -1.81
C ASN A 293 -14.87 6.20 -2.61
N GLY A 294 -14.10 7.07 -3.27
CA GLY A 294 -14.60 8.24 -3.99
C GLY A 294 -14.29 9.57 -3.29
N GLU A 295 -14.24 9.57 -1.95
CA GLU A 295 -13.99 10.77 -1.14
C GLU A 295 -12.69 10.68 -0.33
N ARG A 296 -12.38 9.49 0.19
CA ARG A 296 -11.23 9.25 1.06
C ARG A 296 -10.69 7.83 0.93
N MET A 297 -9.51 7.62 1.47
CA MET A 297 -8.98 6.28 1.67
C MET A 297 -9.79 5.53 2.74
N SER A 298 -9.90 4.22 2.54
CA SER A 298 -10.48 3.27 3.48
C SER A 298 -9.47 2.13 3.72
N PRO A 299 -9.02 1.89 4.97
CA PRO A 299 -9.36 2.62 6.20
C PRO A 299 -8.99 4.11 6.19
N LYS A 300 -9.61 4.91 7.06
CA LYS A 300 -9.33 6.36 7.16
C LYS A 300 -7.86 6.63 7.49
N MET A 301 -7.26 5.82 8.37
CA MET A 301 -5.86 5.89 8.76
C MET A 301 -4.98 5.12 7.77
N SER A 302 -4.99 5.54 6.51
CA SER A 302 -4.16 4.99 5.44
C SER A 302 -3.19 6.02 4.90
N LEU A 303 -2.08 5.54 4.34
CA LEU A 303 -1.11 6.35 3.63
C LEU A 303 -0.83 5.76 2.25
N VAL A 304 -0.57 6.65 1.31
CA VAL A 304 0.01 6.37 0.00
C VAL A 304 1.07 7.41 -0.30
N GLY A 305 2.14 7.03 -0.96
CA GLY A 305 3.21 7.97 -1.30
C GLY A 305 4.34 7.30 -2.07
N THR A 306 5.50 7.95 -2.06
CA THR A 306 6.68 7.50 -2.77
C THR A 306 7.99 7.73 -2.00
N TYR A 307 8.99 6.91 -2.30
CA TYR A 307 10.39 7.07 -1.92
C TYR A 307 11.26 7.06 -3.18
N LEU A 308 12.37 7.78 -3.16
CA LEU A 308 13.38 7.80 -4.23
C LEU A 308 14.71 7.23 -3.73
N ILE A 309 15.40 6.49 -4.60
CA ILE A 309 16.73 5.94 -4.34
C ILE A 309 17.76 6.60 -5.24
N THR A 310 18.84 7.08 -4.63
CA THR A 310 19.92 7.81 -5.31
C THR A 310 21.29 7.27 -4.91
N GLY A 311 22.29 7.48 -5.77
CA GLY A 311 23.69 7.17 -5.47
C GLY A 311 24.36 8.18 -4.53
N GLU A 312 23.85 9.41 -4.50
CA GLU A 312 24.35 10.51 -3.67
C GLU A 312 23.27 10.98 -2.69
N ASP A 313 23.69 11.56 -1.57
CA ASP A 313 22.77 12.15 -0.61
C ASP A 313 22.28 13.49 -1.16
N VAL A 314 21.19 13.45 -1.92
CA VAL A 314 20.55 14.62 -2.53
C VAL A 314 19.31 15.06 -1.75
N PHE A 315 19.12 14.50 -0.55
CA PHE A 315 17.94 14.71 0.27
C PHE A 315 18.26 15.48 1.55
N GLU A 316 19.25 16.38 1.51
CA GLU A 316 19.41 17.48 2.47
C GLU A 316 18.20 18.43 2.35
N VAL A 317 17.05 17.93 2.79
CA VAL A 317 15.82 18.68 2.91
C VAL A 317 15.91 19.40 4.25
N ASP A 318 15.82 20.72 4.23
CA ASP A 318 15.79 21.56 5.43
C ASP A 318 14.71 21.05 6.42
N SER A 319 15.01 21.13 7.71
CA SER A 319 14.20 20.63 8.82
C SER A 319 12.74 21.08 8.77
N ASP A 320 12.46 22.24 8.18
CA ASP A 320 11.14 22.85 8.09
C ASP A 320 10.16 22.10 7.16
N CYS A 321 10.66 21.25 6.25
CA CYS A 321 9.81 20.47 5.36
C CYS A 321 9.30 19.16 5.99
N ARG A 322 9.94 18.67 7.06
CA ARG A 322 9.61 17.39 7.71
C ARG A 322 8.22 17.42 8.38
N ASP A 323 7.78 18.60 8.81
CA ASP A 323 6.49 18.86 9.44
C ASP A 323 5.57 19.74 8.56
N CYS A 324 5.89 19.90 7.27
CA CYS A 324 5.17 20.79 6.36
C CYS A 324 3.83 20.21 5.90
N ILE A 325 2.74 20.89 6.27
CA ILE A 325 1.36 20.63 5.81
C ILE A 325 1.16 21.29 4.42
N GLY A 326 2.02 20.93 3.47
CA GLY A 326 2.09 21.56 2.15
C GLY A 326 0.88 21.20 1.29
N GLN A 327 -0.09 22.12 1.17
CA GLN A 327 -1.18 22.05 0.19
C GLN A 327 -0.75 22.59 -1.19
N SER A 328 -1.60 22.42 -2.21
CA SER A 328 -1.36 22.82 -3.62
C SER A 328 -1.01 24.30 -3.83
N GLY A 329 -1.26 25.17 -2.84
CA GLY A 329 -0.82 26.57 -2.83
C GLY A 329 0.65 26.80 -2.51
N GLY A 330 1.39 25.75 -2.10
CA GLY A 330 2.81 25.81 -1.72
C GLY A 330 3.06 26.39 -0.32
N CYS A 331 4.18 25.98 0.27
CA CYS A 331 4.80 26.68 1.41
C CYS A 331 5.66 27.84 0.86
N GLU A 332 5.83 28.94 1.62
CA GLU A 332 6.74 30.04 1.26
C GLU A 332 8.17 29.55 0.93
N PHE A 333 8.58 28.40 1.48
CA PHE A 333 9.86 27.73 1.22
C PHE A 333 9.94 27.04 -0.15
N CYS A 334 8.82 26.51 -0.68
CA CYS A 334 8.75 25.96 -2.05
C CYS A 334 8.66 27.08 -3.11
N ILE A 335 8.26 28.29 -2.70
CA ILE A 335 8.07 29.44 -3.59
C ILE A 335 9.36 30.28 -3.69
N LYS A 336 10.29 30.15 -2.73
CA LYS A 336 11.61 30.80 -2.75
C LYS A 336 12.72 29.77 -2.88
N HIS A 337 12.92 29.26 -4.11
CA HIS A 337 14.23 29.19 -4.78
C HIS A 337 14.08 28.69 -6.21
#